data_AF-A0A1G6GBC0-F1
#
_entry.id   AF-A0A1G6GBC0-F1
#
_cell.length_a   1.000
_cell.length_b   1.000
_cell.length_c   1.000
_cell.angle_alpha   90.00
_cell.angle_beta   90.00
_cell.angle_gamma   90.00
#
_symmetry.space_group_name_H-M   'P 1'
#
loop_
_entity.id
_entity.type
_entity.pdbx_description
1 polymer ?
#
loop_
_entity_poly.entity_id
_entity_poly.type
_entity_poly.pdbx_seq_one_letter_code
_entity_poly.pdbx_strand_id
1 'polypeptide(L)'
;MKISEQQALDLLEEGIKLMEINPKKALPYFIKANQTVAEYSVRRVKILYYLALCNYAIGHIPLAYAILKHAQSVITIASQLTFFVAETIPKEDITMVDLFRRELENSSIDLSESSNYTENDFNTID
;
A
#
# COMPACT_ATOMS: atom_id res chain seq x y z
N MET A 1 20.98 -2.72 -8.22
CA MET A 1 19.54 -2.71 -7.87
C MET A 1 19.00 -1.37 -7.35
N LYS A 2 19.77 -0.27 -7.28
CA LYS A 2 19.26 1.05 -6.79
C LYS A 2 18.26 1.74 -7.72
N ILE A 3 18.21 1.37 -9.00
CA ILE A 3 17.42 2.07 -10.03
C ILE A 3 15.91 1.77 -9.88
N SER A 4 15.53 0.54 -9.52
CA SER A 4 14.12 0.17 -9.37
C SER A 4 13.48 0.81 -8.14
N GLU A 5 14.22 0.97 -7.04
CA GLU A 5 13.67 1.63 -5.85
C GLU A 5 13.42 3.13 -6.05
N GLN A 6 14.33 3.84 -6.70
CA GLN A 6 14.11 5.26 -7.00
C GLN A 6 12.90 5.45 -7.93
N GLN A 7 12.78 4.60 -8.95
CA GLN A 7 11.61 4.63 -9.85
C GLN A 7 10.29 4.42 -9.11
N ALA A 8 10.26 3.53 -8.11
CA ALA A 8 9.06 3.32 -7.30
C ALA A 8 8.70 4.57 -6.46
N LEU A 9 9.70 5.30 -5.97
CA LEU A 9 9.48 6.57 -5.24
C LEU A 9 9.00 7.69 -6.16
N ASP A 10 9.58 7.82 -7.34
CA ASP A 10 9.16 8.83 -8.31
C ASP A 10 7.68 8.61 -8.72
N LEU A 11 7.28 7.34 -8.90
CA LEU A 11 5.89 6.95 -9.14
C LEU A 11 4.99 7.25 -7.94
N LEU A 12 5.45 6.94 -6.73
CA LEU A 12 4.72 7.25 -5.49
C LEU A 12 4.47 8.76 -5.36
N GLU A 13 5.49 9.58 -5.55
CA GLU A 13 5.38 11.05 -5.45
C GLU A 13 4.41 11.61 -6.48
N GLU A 14 4.46 11.13 -7.72
CA GLU A 14 3.54 11.56 -8.76
C GLU A 14 2.09 11.12 -8.48
N GLY A 15 1.92 9.90 -7.97
CA GLY A 15 0.62 9.42 -7.50
C GLY A 15 0.05 10.29 -6.38
N ILE A 16 0.86 10.68 -5.38
CA ILE A 16 0.44 11.53 -4.27
C ILE A 16 -0.06 12.89 -4.78
N LYS A 17 0.67 13.54 -5.69
CA LYS A 17 0.24 14.83 -6.29
C LYS A 17 -1.11 14.72 -7.00
N LEU A 18 -1.32 13.62 -7.72
CA LEU A 18 -2.58 13.40 -8.45
C LEU A 18 -3.73 13.00 -7.52
N MET A 19 -3.43 12.40 -6.38
CA MET A 19 -4.44 11.85 -5.48
C MET A 19 -5.38 12.91 -4.91
N GLU A 20 -4.85 14.11 -4.60
CA GLU A 20 -5.64 15.25 -4.12
C GLU A 20 -6.60 15.80 -5.20
N ILE A 21 -6.27 15.58 -6.47
CA ILE A 21 -7.02 16.12 -7.61
C ILE A 21 -8.02 15.09 -8.14
N ASN A 22 -7.56 13.86 -8.34
CA ASN A 22 -8.32 12.77 -8.92
C ASN A 22 -7.71 11.41 -8.53
N PRO A 23 -8.27 10.74 -7.51
CA PRO A 23 -7.81 9.43 -7.08
C PRO A 23 -7.79 8.38 -8.20
N LYS A 24 -8.75 8.41 -9.13
CA LYS A 24 -8.76 7.48 -10.28
C LYS A 24 -7.54 7.66 -11.20
N LYS A 25 -7.05 8.90 -11.35
CA LYS A 25 -5.81 9.17 -12.12
C LYS A 25 -4.54 8.83 -11.34
N ALA A 26 -4.58 8.85 -10.02
CA ALA A 26 -3.46 8.48 -9.17
C ALA A 26 -3.25 6.96 -9.10
N LEU A 27 -4.34 6.17 -9.16
CA LEU A 27 -4.32 4.71 -9.00
C LEU A 27 -3.23 3.98 -9.84
N PRO A 28 -3.06 4.25 -11.15
CA PRO A 28 -2.05 3.58 -11.96
C PRO A 28 -0.61 3.80 -11.47
N TYR A 29 -0.33 4.95 -10.84
CA TYR A 29 0.98 5.26 -10.29
C TYR A 29 1.30 4.40 -9.07
N PHE A 30 0.34 4.24 -8.15
CA PHE A 30 0.51 3.40 -6.97
C PHE A 30 0.63 1.92 -7.32
N ILE A 31 -0.17 1.44 -8.28
CA ILE A 31 -0.06 0.07 -8.82
C ILE A 31 1.34 -0.15 -9.39
N LYS A 32 1.81 0.75 -10.26
CA LYS A 32 3.13 0.62 -10.89
C LYS A 32 4.26 0.74 -9.88
N ALA A 33 4.13 1.60 -8.87
CA ALA A 33 5.09 1.69 -7.77
C ALA A 33 5.17 0.35 -7.01
N ASN A 34 4.03 -0.29 -6.73
CA ASN A 34 3.96 -1.58 -6.04
C ASN A 34 4.60 -2.71 -6.86
N GLN A 35 4.43 -2.70 -8.18
CA GLN A 35 5.06 -3.66 -9.10
C GLN A 35 6.58 -3.44 -9.26
N THR A 36 7.06 -2.22 -9.03
CA THR A 36 8.46 -1.84 -9.25
C THR A 36 9.33 -2.06 -8.00
N VAL A 37 8.74 -1.91 -6.82
CA VAL A 37 9.45 -2.07 -5.54
C VAL A 37 9.64 -3.56 -5.21
N ALA A 38 10.75 -3.90 -4.54
CA ALA A 38 10.98 -5.26 -4.09
C ALA A 38 9.93 -5.69 -3.05
N GLU A 39 9.56 -6.98 -3.06
CA GLU A 39 8.43 -7.56 -2.32
C GLU A 39 8.42 -7.21 -0.82
N TYR A 40 9.60 -7.20 -0.20
CA TYR A 40 9.78 -6.91 1.24
C TYR A 40 10.60 -5.65 1.51
N SER A 41 10.67 -4.73 0.55
CA SER A 41 11.32 -3.42 0.77
C SER A 41 10.57 -2.63 1.84
N VAL A 42 11.31 -1.96 2.72
CA VAL A 42 10.73 -1.05 3.72
C VAL A 42 9.89 0.07 3.09
N ARG A 43 10.21 0.44 1.84
CA ARG A 43 9.50 1.45 1.05
C ARG A 43 8.11 0.98 0.59
N ARG A 44 7.90 -0.33 0.48
CA ARG A 44 6.64 -0.93 -0.01
C ARG A 44 5.47 -0.62 0.92
N VAL A 45 5.71 -0.48 2.22
CA VAL A 45 4.68 -0.16 3.21
C VAL A 45 3.96 1.15 2.88
N LYS A 46 4.72 2.21 2.56
CA LYS A 46 4.17 3.51 2.19
C LYS A 46 3.41 3.44 0.85
N ILE A 47 3.91 2.67 -0.11
CA ILE A 47 3.24 2.46 -1.40
C ILE A 47 1.89 1.77 -1.19
N LEU A 48 1.85 0.69 -0.40
CA LEU A 48 0.62 -0.03 -0.09
C LEU A 48 -0.38 0.83 0.67
N TYR A 49 0.09 1.69 1.58
CA TYR A 49 -0.78 2.65 2.27
C TYR A 49 -1.49 3.59 1.28
N TYR A 50 -0.75 4.23 0.38
CA TYR A 50 -1.37 5.13 -0.62
C TYR A 50 -2.24 4.39 -1.63
N LEU A 51 -1.86 3.16 -2.01
CA LEU A 51 -2.69 2.30 -2.86
C LEU A 51 -4.03 1.97 -2.18
N ALA A 52 -4.01 1.62 -0.89
CA ALA A 52 -5.22 1.38 -0.11
C ALA A 52 -6.08 2.65 0.02
N LEU A 53 -5.46 3.78 0.36
CA LEU A 53 -6.16 5.06 0.49
C LEU A 53 -6.82 5.46 -0.83
N CYS A 54 -6.13 5.20 -1.95
CA CYS A 54 -6.65 5.50 -3.28
C CYS A 54 -7.86 4.61 -3.63
N ASN A 55 -7.76 3.30 -3.37
CA ASN A 55 -8.86 2.37 -3.57
C ASN A 55 -10.08 2.71 -2.68
N TYR A 56 -9.84 3.12 -1.44
CA TYR A 56 -10.89 3.60 -0.55
C TYR A 56 -11.58 4.85 -1.14
N ALA A 57 -10.80 5.84 -1.58
CA ALA A 57 -11.32 7.09 -2.13
C ALA A 57 -12.15 6.91 -3.41
N ILE A 58 -11.91 5.85 -4.18
CA ILE A 58 -12.71 5.52 -5.38
C ILE A 58 -13.86 4.54 -5.11
N GLY A 59 -14.04 4.11 -3.86
CA GLY A 59 -15.16 3.26 -3.41
C GLY A 59 -14.87 1.75 -3.38
N HIS A 60 -13.64 1.32 -3.65
CA HIS A 60 -13.22 -0.09 -3.59
C HIS A 60 -12.80 -0.47 -2.16
N ILE A 61 -13.72 -0.35 -1.20
CA ILE A 61 -13.42 -0.42 0.24
C ILE A 61 -12.93 -1.82 0.68
N PRO A 62 -13.55 -2.94 0.26
CA PRO A 62 -13.06 -4.27 0.64
C PRO A 62 -11.65 -4.56 0.10
N LEU A 63 -11.32 -4.07 -1.10
CA LEU A 63 -9.99 -4.14 -1.69
C LEU A 63 -8.98 -3.28 -0.92
N ALA A 64 -9.34 -2.04 -0.57
CA ALA A 64 -8.50 -1.17 0.25
C ALA A 64 -8.14 -1.84 1.59
N TYR A 65 -9.11 -2.48 2.24
CA TYR A 65 -8.87 -3.23 3.47
C TYR A 65 -7.99 -4.47 3.25
N ALA A 66 -8.15 -5.19 2.14
CA ALA A 66 -7.26 -6.29 1.78
C ALA A 66 -5.80 -5.84 1.60
N ILE A 67 -5.59 -4.70 0.94
CA ILE A 67 -4.26 -4.09 0.77
C ILE A 67 -3.64 -3.72 2.13
N LEU A 68 -4.43 -3.16 3.06
CA LEU A 68 -3.94 -2.82 4.41
C LEU A 68 -3.54 -4.05 5.22
N LYS A 69 -4.32 -5.15 5.15
CA LYS A 69 -3.93 -6.43 5.76
C LYS A 69 -2.61 -6.94 5.18
N HIS A 70 -2.43 -6.85 3.87
CA HIS A 70 -1.17 -7.22 3.23
C HIS A 70 0.00 -6.32 3.66
N ALA A 71 -0.22 -5.01 3.79
CA ALA A 71 0.79 -4.09 4.31
C ALA A 71 1.27 -4.48 5.71
N GLN A 72 0.37 -4.96 6.59
CA GLN A 72 0.76 -5.48 7.91
C GLN A 72 1.58 -6.75 7.84
N SER A 73 1.26 -7.66 6.91
CA SER A 73 2.10 -8.84 6.65
C SER A 73 3.50 -8.42 6.19
N VAL A 74 3.60 -7.44 5.28
CA VAL A 74 4.89 -6.88 4.83
C VAL A 74 5.66 -6.26 5.99
N ILE A 75 5.01 -5.46 6.85
CA ILE A 75 5.64 -4.89 8.05
C ILE A 75 6.22 -5.99 8.94
N THR A 76 5.44 -7.05 9.19
CA THR A 76 5.85 -8.18 10.05
C THR A 76 7.06 -8.90 9.46
N ILE A 77 7.02 -9.25 8.17
CA ILE A 77 8.10 -9.98 7.49
C ILE A 77 9.34 -9.11 7.39
N ALA A 78 9.22 -7.86 6.93
CA ALA A 78 10.35 -6.94 6.85
C ALA A 78 11.03 -6.74 8.21
N SER A 79 10.26 -6.61 9.30
CA SER A 79 10.80 -6.49 10.67
C SER A 79 11.50 -7.76 11.18
N GLN A 80 11.22 -8.92 10.60
CA GLN A 80 11.97 -10.15 10.88
C GLN A 80 13.24 -10.23 10.03
N LEU A 81 13.18 -9.71 8.80
CA LEU A 81 14.30 -9.67 7.85
C LEU A 81 15.29 -8.52 8.13
N THR A 82 14.90 -7.50 8.90
CA THR A 82 15.78 -6.37 9.32
C THR A 82 17.03 -6.79 10.09
N PHE A 83 17.15 -8.06 10.49
CA PHE A 83 18.44 -8.60 10.94
C PHE A 83 19.52 -8.56 9.83
N PHE A 84 19.13 -8.46 8.56
CA PHE A 84 20.02 -8.51 7.40
C PHE A 84 20.11 -7.20 6.60
N VAL A 85 19.10 -6.34 6.67
CA VAL A 85 19.00 -5.07 5.92
C VAL A 85 19.01 -3.92 6.91
N ALA A 86 20.05 -3.08 6.86
CA ALA A 86 20.28 -1.94 7.76
C ALA A 86 19.25 -0.80 7.64
N GLU A 87 18.05 -1.07 7.13
CA GLU A 87 16.96 -0.12 6.95
C GLU A 87 15.74 -0.62 7.72
N THR A 88 15.15 0.25 8.54
CA THR A 88 13.91 -0.04 9.27
C THR A 88 12.75 0.70 8.63
N ILE A 89 11.55 0.11 8.68
CA ILE A 89 10.33 0.81 8.28
C ILE A 89 10.12 2.02 9.21
N PRO A 90 9.89 3.24 8.67
CA PRO A 90 9.56 4.40 9.48
C PRO A 90 8.34 4.13 10.38
N LYS A 91 8.42 4.57 11.64
CA LYS A 91 7.34 4.35 12.61
C LYS A 91 6.03 5.02 12.17
N GLU A 92 6.15 6.14 11.48
CA GLU A 92 5.05 6.90 10.89
C GLU A 92 4.30 6.06 9.87
N ASP A 93 5.00 5.34 8.99
CA ASP A 93 4.39 4.49 7.97
C ASP A 93 3.64 3.30 8.59
N ILE A 94 4.21 2.68 9.63
CA ILE A 94 3.53 1.62 10.40
C ILE A 94 2.26 2.17 11.04
N THR A 95 2.36 3.34 11.68
CA THR A 95 1.24 3.97 12.38
C THR A 95 0.10 4.33 11.43
N MET A 96 0.41 4.84 10.24
CA MET A 96 -0.60 5.18 9.22
C MET A 96 -1.37 3.94 8.75
N VAL A 97 -0.68 2.83 8.47
CA VAL A 97 -1.31 1.57 8.08
C VAL A 97 -2.21 1.05 9.20
N ASP A 98 -1.70 1.03 10.44
CA ASP A 98 -2.43 0.51 11.59
C ASP A 98 -3.69 1.32 11.92
N LEU A 99 -3.59 2.66 11.89
CA LEU A 99 -4.73 3.53 12.16
C LEU A 99 -5.80 3.37 11.09
N PHE A 100 -5.41 3.39 9.81
CA PHE A 100 -6.39 3.31 8.73
C PHE A 100 -7.09 1.95 8.68
N ARG A 101 -6.35 0.85 8.89
CA ARG A 101 -6.95 -0.48 9.01
C ARG A 101 -7.98 -0.53 10.14
N ARG A 102 -7.62 -0.04 11.33
CA ARG A 102 -8.52 -0.01 12.49
C ARG A 102 -9.74 0.87 12.26
N GLU A 103 -9.60 1.97 11.52
CA GLU A 103 -10.73 2.81 11.15
C GLU A 103 -11.74 2.03 10.31
N LEU A 104 -11.27 1.26 9.32
CA LEU A 104 -12.15 0.40 8.52
C LEU A 104 -12.76 -0.73 9.36
N GLU A 105 -11.98 -1.41 10.21
CA GLU A 105 -12.47 -2.49 11.09
C GLU A 105 -13.55 -2.01 12.07
N ASN A 106 -13.42 -0.79 12.58
CA ASN A 106 -14.38 -0.20 13.52
C ASN A 106 -15.54 0.52 12.82
N SER A 107 -15.49 0.66 11.50
CA SER A 107 -16.60 1.18 10.72
C SER A 107 -17.70 0.12 10.59
N SER A 108 -18.95 0.55 10.38
CA SER A 108 -20.06 -0.38 10.07
C SER A 108 -20.06 -0.84 8.61
N ILE A 109 -18.94 -0.73 7.90
CA ILE A 109 -18.80 -1.10 6.48
C ILE A 109 -18.65 -2.62 6.37
N ASP A 110 -19.29 -3.21 5.36
CA ASP A 110 -19.08 -4.62 5.02
C ASP A 110 -17.70 -4.84 4.39
N LEU A 111 -16.87 -5.65 5.04
CA LEU A 111 -15.53 -6.03 4.60
C LEU A 111 -15.43 -7.52 4.23
N SER A 112 -16.57 -8.22 4.12
CA SER A 112 -16.61 -9.67 3.89
C SER A 112 -15.92 -10.07 2.59
N GLU A 113 -16.03 -9.26 1.53
CA GLU A 113 -15.37 -9.51 0.24
C GLU A 113 -13.83 -9.34 0.31
N SER A 114 -13.29 -8.76 1.39
CA SER A 114 -11.84 -8.55 1.52
C SER A 114 -11.01 -9.83 1.59
N SER A 115 -11.64 -10.99 1.80
CA SER A 115 -10.97 -12.30 1.75
C SER A 115 -10.82 -12.85 0.33
N ASN A 116 -11.52 -12.27 -0.65
CA ASN A 116 -11.50 -12.73 -2.03
C ASN A 116 -10.34 -12.12 -2.83
N TYR A 117 -9.79 -11.00 -2.34
CA TYR A 117 -8.67 -10.33 -2.98
C TYR A 117 -7.34 -10.95 -2.60
N THR A 118 -6.47 -11.03 -3.61
CA THR A 118 -5.12 -11.53 -3.58
C THR A 118 -4.15 -10.43 -4.00
N GLU A 119 -2.84 -10.69 -3.91
CA GLU A 119 -1.83 -9.73 -4.36
C GLU A 119 -1.91 -9.41 -5.86
N ASN A 120 -2.47 -10.31 -6.67
CA ASN A 120 -2.70 -10.02 -8.09
C ASN A 120 -3.68 -8.86 -8.28
N ASP A 121 -4.73 -8.81 -7.46
CA ASP A 121 -5.76 -7.76 -7.53
C ASP A 121 -5.22 -6.39 -7.11
N PHE A 122 -4.13 -6.34 -6.34
CA PHE A 122 -3.48 -5.08 -5.96
C PHE A 122 -2.68 -4.48 -7.13
N ASN A 123 -2.42 -5.29 -8.16
CA ASN A 123 -1.53 -4.98 -9.27
C ASN A 123 -2.27 -4.81 -10.60
N THR A 124 -3.60 -4.79 -10.59
CA THR A 124 -4.45 -4.61 -11.78
C THR A 124 -5.12 -3.24 -11.77
N ILE A 125 -5.35 -2.70 -12.96
CA ILE A 125 -6.20 -1.53 -13.19
C ILE A 125 -7.52 -2.09 -13.68
N ASP A 126 -8.51 -2.22 -12.79
CA ASP A 126 -9.90 -2.47 -13.19
C ASP A 126 -10.60 -1.14 -13.53
#